data_AF-A0A3P3R0K0-F1
#
_entry.id   AF-A0A3P3R0K0-F1
#
_cell.length_a   1.000
_cell.length_b   1.000
_cell.length_c   1.000
_cell.angle_alpha   90.00
_cell.angle_beta   90.00
_cell.angle_gamma   90.00
#
_symmetry.space_group_name_H-M   'P 1'
#
loop_
_entity.id
_entity.type
_entity.pdbx_description
1 polymer ?
#
loop_
_entity_poly.entity_id
_entity_poly.type
_entity_poly.pdbx_seq_one_letter_code
_entity_poly.pdbx_strand_id
1 'polypeptide(L)'
;MEKRKISQNEEAIRGILIIIAFIVGLVFLRDILVKRGVSITMLTELDYINAAEYYMQKKYGEKFEGEYVYEDSVYVHPKSKPEWHVVVDFYSENGLTYFGDNYVGYLKKAELEKYIYELVKPIYGECKVYTQPWGFSLDDSFNKDTDIITYVSNSDYTTCIFTDKDAGNIEKDFKETCDIFVEKDLQTNSLLVTYITKEDLDGFEEKLIDYTFNRLRLYYRISGIYDKVDKTWLDNMDILEGDKDYGK
;
A
#
# COMPACT_ATOMS: atom_id res chain seq x y z
N MET A 1 -0.99 66.02 26.73
CA MET A 1 -1.84 64.82 26.92
C MET A 1 -1.78 63.88 25.72
N GLU A 2 -1.84 64.38 24.48
CA GLU A 2 -1.73 63.55 23.25
C GLU A 2 -0.46 62.70 23.17
N LYS A 3 0.73 63.27 23.42
CA LYS A 3 2.00 62.51 23.38
C LYS A 3 2.03 61.29 24.31
N ARG A 4 1.32 61.37 25.45
CA ARG A 4 1.23 60.27 26.44
C ARG A 4 0.28 59.16 25.96
N LYS A 5 -0.79 59.51 25.23
CA LYS A 5 -1.71 58.54 24.59
C LYS A 5 -1.07 57.84 23.39
N ILE A 6 -0.29 58.56 22.57
CA ILE A 6 0.43 57.98 21.42
C ILE A 6 1.50 56.98 21.91
N SER A 7 2.30 57.35 22.92
CA SER A 7 3.31 56.46 23.52
C SER A 7 2.70 55.20 24.15
N GLN A 8 1.54 55.31 24.81
CA GLN A 8 0.82 54.14 25.34
C GLN A 8 0.28 53.22 24.24
N ASN A 9 -0.16 53.78 23.11
CA ASN A 9 -0.58 53.00 21.94
C ASN A 9 0.60 52.28 21.27
N GLU A 10 1.77 52.90 21.18
CA GLU A 10 2.98 52.27 20.65
C GLU A 10 3.46 51.10 21.53
N GLU A 11 3.45 51.26 22.87
CA GLU A 11 3.77 50.17 23.79
C GLU A 11 2.76 49.02 23.73
N ALA A 12 1.47 49.34 23.62
CA ALA A 12 0.42 48.33 23.45
C ALA A 12 0.58 47.55 22.13
N ILE A 13 0.86 48.25 21.02
CA ILE A 13 1.14 47.63 19.71
C ILE A 13 2.39 46.75 19.80
N ARG A 14 3.46 47.22 20.44
CA ARG A 14 4.69 46.43 20.64
C ARG A 14 4.43 45.18 21.47
N GLY A 15 3.61 45.27 22.52
CA GLY A 15 3.17 44.12 23.32
C GLY A 15 2.40 43.09 22.49
N ILE A 16 1.45 43.54 21.67
CA ILE A 16 0.71 42.67 20.74
C ILE A 16 1.65 41.98 19.75
N LEU A 17 2.61 42.71 19.17
CA LEU A 17 3.58 42.15 18.23
C LEU A 17 4.47 41.07 18.86
N ILE A 18 4.89 41.25 20.12
CA ILE A 18 5.68 40.24 20.85
C ILE A 18 4.86 38.97 21.06
N ILE A 19 3.59 39.10 21.45
CA ILE A 19 2.69 37.95 21.66
C ILE A 19 2.49 37.20 20.34
N ILE A 20 2.24 37.91 19.23
CA ILE A 20 2.09 37.29 17.91
C ILE A 20 3.37 36.56 17.51
N ALA A 21 4.54 37.20 17.64
CA ALA A 21 5.82 36.58 17.31
C ALA A 21 6.09 35.31 18.14
N PHE A 22 5.73 35.34 19.43
CA PHE A 22 5.84 34.18 20.32
C PHE A 22 4.92 33.03 19.89
N ILE A 23 3.64 33.31 19.61
CA ILE A 23 2.68 32.31 19.13
C ILE A 23 3.14 31.69 17.81
N VAL A 24 3.56 32.53 16.85
CA VAL A 24 4.10 32.08 15.56
C VAL A 24 5.32 31.19 15.77
N GLY A 25 6.23 31.56 16.67
CA GLY A 25 7.40 30.74 17.03
C GLY A 25 7.04 29.36 17.58
N LEU A 26 6.01 29.26 18.42
CA LEU A 26 5.53 27.98 18.96
C LEU A 26 4.92 27.09 17.86
N VAL A 27 4.17 27.68 16.92
CA VAL A 27 3.60 26.94 15.78
C VAL A 27 4.71 26.35 14.90
N PHE A 28 5.74 27.13 14.58
CA PHE A 28 6.90 26.64 13.83
C PHE A 28 7.68 25.55 14.58
N LEU A 29 7.91 25.74 15.88
CA LEU A 29 8.59 24.74 16.70
C LEU A 29 7.82 23.42 16.71
N ARG A 30 6.49 23.49 16.87
CA ARG A 30 5.61 22.32 16.85
C ARG A 30 5.70 21.57 15.53
N ASP A 31 5.64 22.27 14.39
CA ASP A 31 5.76 21.64 13.06
C ASP A 31 7.07 20.85 12.90
N ILE A 32 8.18 21.42 13.38
CA ILE A 32 9.49 20.74 13.36
C ILE A 32 9.49 19.50 14.27
N LEU A 33 8.87 19.57 15.45
CA LEU A 33 8.81 18.46 16.40
C LEU A 33 7.92 17.32 15.89
N VAL A 34 6.79 17.64 15.25
CA VAL A 34 5.89 16.67 14.59
C VAL A 34 6.63 15.89 13.50
N LYS A 35 7.37 16.59 12.61
CA LYS A 35 8.18 15.95 11.56
C LYS A 35 9.34 15.10 12.09
N ARG A 36 9.73 15.31 13.34
CA ARG A 36 10.71 14.49 14.06
C ARG A 36 10.08 13.35 14.86
N GLY A 37 8.76 13.19 14.78
CA GLY A 37 8.01 12.15 15.49
C GLY A 37 7.94 12.38 17.00
N VAL A 38 8.04 13.60 17.52
CA VAL A 38 7.93 13.81 18.98
C VAL A 38 6.48 13.60 19.42
N SER A 39 6.16 12.46 20.02
CA SER A 39 4.77 11.97 20.15
C SER A 39 3.86 12.91 20.93
N ILE A 40 4.36 13.59 21.97
CA ILE A 40 3.58 14.57 22.75
C ILE A 40 3.10 15.78 21.91
N THR A 41 3.69 16.00 20.74
CA THR A 41 3.30 17.09 19.82
C THR A 41 2.32 16.64 18.72
N MET A 42 2.10 15.33 18.58
CA MET A 42 1.19 14.72 17.60
C MET A 42 -0.20 14.59 18.24
N LEU A 43 -1.04 15.59 18.03
CA LEU A 43 -2.32 15.73 18.76
C LEU A 43 -3.54 15.55 17.86
N THR A 44 -3.34 15.58 16.54
CA THR A 44 -4.37 15.55 15.52
C THR A 44 -3.97 14.60 14.40
N GLU A 45 -4.94 14.06 13.68
CA GLU A 45 -4.71 13.26 12.46
C GLU A 45 -3.81 13.99 11.46
N LEU A 46 -3.98 15.31 11.34
CA LEU A 46 -3.15 16.15 10.48
C LEU A 46 -1.67 16.14 10.88
N ASP A 47 -1.34 16.00 12.17
CA ASP A 47 0.05 15.89 12.60
C ASP A 47 0.67 14.56 12.14
N TYR A 48 -0.09 13.47 12.21
CA TYR A 48 0.33 12.16 11.70
C TYR A 48 0.51 12.17 10.20
N ILE A 49 -0.45 12.77 9.47
CA ILE A 49 -0.34 12.97 8.01
C ILE A 49 0.92 13.76 7.64
N ASN A 50 1.14 14.91 8.28
CA ASN A 50 2.32 15.74 7.99
C ASN A 50 3.64 15.01 8.31
N ALA A 51 3.67 14.23 9.38
CA ALA A 51 4.85 13.44 9.74
C ALA A 51 5.09 12.28 8.76
N ALA A 52 4.04 11.57 8.34
CA ALA A 52 4.11 10.50 7.35
C ALA A 52 4.55 11.03 5.97
N GLU A 53 3.97 12.14 5.48
CA GLU A 53 4.41 12.79 4.24
C GLU A 53 5.88 13.17 4.30
N TYR A 54 6.34 13.73 5.43
CA TYR A 54 7.75 14.07 5.63
C TYR A 54 8.66 12.84 5.66
N TYR A 55 8.25 11.78 6.36
CA TYR A 55 8.94 10.49 6.38
C TYR A 55 9.11 9.93 4.96
N MET A 56 8.01 9.82 4.22
CA MET A 56 8.00 9.29 2.85
C MET A 56 8.86 10.15 1.91
N GLN A 57 8.74 11.48 2.00
CA GLN A 57 9.57 12.39 1.21
C GLN A 57 11.05 12.24 1.51
N LYS A 58 11.41 12.09 2.79
CA LYS A 58 12.81 11.92 3.21
C LYS A 58 13.37 10.57 2.72
N LYS A 59 12.57 9.50 2.77
CA LYS A 59 12.97 8.14 2.42
C LYS A 59 13.08 7.93 0.90
N TYR A 60 12.13 8.45 0.13
CA TYR A 60 12.03 8.19 -1.32
C TYR A 60 12.43 9.38 -2.20
N GLY A 61 12.49 10.60 -1.66
CA GLY A 61 12.89 11.80 -2.40
C GLY A 61 11.80 12.38 -3.30
N GLU A 62 10.56 11.90 -3.20
CA GLU A 62 9.41 12.41 -3.95
C GLU A 62 8.31 12.95 -3.02
N LYS A 63 7.27 13.57 -3.58
CA LYS A 63 6.19 14.18 -2.78
C LYS A 63 5.01 13.23 -2.67
N PHE A 64 4.50 13.12 -1.45
CA PHE A 64 3.30 12.38 -1.11
C PHE A 64 2.19 13.33 -0.68
N GLU A 65 0.97 12.82 -0.63
CA GLU A 65 -0.20 13.48 -0.10
C GLU A 65 -0.96 12.49 0.77
N GLY A 66 -1.26 12.89 2.00
CA GLY A 66 -2.07 12.09 2.91
C GLY A 66 -3.55 12.16 2.59
N GLU A 67 -4.21 11.01 2.66
CA GLU A 67 -5.63 10.85 2.43
C GLU A 67 -6.41 10.92 3.74
N TYR A 68 -6.08 10.03 4.67
CA TYR A 68 -6.71 9.92 5.99
C TYR A 68 -5.85 9.11 6.95
N VAL A 69 -6.20 9.17 8.23
CA VAL A 69 -5.66 8.31 9.29
C VAL A 69 -6.72 7.27 9.64
N TYR A 70 -6.32 6.01 9.76
CA TYR A 70 -7.19 4.94 10.22
C TYR A 70 -6.39 3.99 11.11
N GLU A 71 -6.88 3.78 12.33
CA GLU A 71 -6.17 3.05 13.39
C GLU A 71 -4.75 3.63 13.57
N ASP A 72 -3.72 2.78 13.58
CA ASP A 72 -2.32 3.15 13.73
C ASP A 72 -1.62 3.33 12.37
N SER A 73 -2.36 3.73 11.32
CA SER A 73 -1.83 3.90 9.97
C SER A 73 -2.28 5.21 9.30
N VAL A 74 -1.39 5.78 8.49
CA VAL A 74 -1.68 6.90 7.59
C VAL A 74 -1.72 6.38 6.16
N TYR A 75 -2.82 6.65 5.46
CA TYR A 75 -2.95 6.34 4.04
C TYR A 75 -2.44 7.53 3.24
N VAL A 76 -1.50 7.29 2.33
CA VAL A 76 -0.88 8.30 1.49
C VAL A 76 -0.76 7.80 0.05
N HIS A 77 -0.61 8.73 -0.89
CA HIS A 77 -0.25 8.39 -2.26
C HIS A 77 0.88 9.31 -2.75
N PRO A 78 1.77 8.85 -3.63
CA PRO A 78 2.67 9.76 -4.33
C PRO A 78 1.85 10.70 -5.23
N LYS A 79 2.22 11.97 -5.31
CA LYS A 79 1.49 12.94 -6.16
C LYS A 79 1.50 12.57 -7.65
N SER A 80 2.48 11.77 -8.07
CA SER A 80 2.63 11.27 -9.44
C SER A 80 1.71 10.08 -9.76
N LYS A 81 1.24 9.35 -8.73
CA LYS A 81 0.38 8.17 -8.84
C LYS A 81 -0.73 8.19 -7.77
N PRO A 82 -1.75 9.07 -7.92
CA PRO A 82 -2.86 9.16 -6.96
C PRO A 82 -3.70 7.88 -6.85
N GLU A 83 -3.56 6.95 -7.80
CA GLU A 83 -4.21 5.65 -7.77
C GLU A 83 -3.55 4.63 -6.83
N TRP A 84 -2.39 4.95 -6.24
CA TRP A 84 -1.68 4.07 -5.32
C TRP A 84 -1.96 4.42 -3.86
N HIS A 85 -2.49 3.46 -3.11
CA HIS A 85 -2.85 3.64 -1.70
C HIS A 85 -1.77 3.03 -0.80
N VAL A 86 -0.74 3.81 -0.51
CA VAL A 86 0.37 3.41 0.35
C VAL A 86 -0.09 3.50 1.80
N VAL A 87 0.21 2.45 2.56
CA VAL A 87 -0.02 2.41 4.01
C VAL A 87 1.27 2.74 4.71
N VAL A 88 1.22 3.72 5.61
CA VAL A 88 2.31 4.11 6.50
C VAL A 88 1.88 3.84 7.94
N ASP A 89 2.27 2.70 8.47
CA ASP A 89 2.01 2.36 9.88
C ASP A 89 2.87 3.23 10.79
N PHE A 90 2.34 3.54 11.96
CA PHE A 90 3.08 4.25 12.99
C PHE A 90 2.92 3.61 14.36
N TYR A 91 3.98 3.70 15.16
CA TYR A 91 3.95 3.28 16.56
C TYR A 91 4.79 4.23 17.40
N SER A 92 4.49 4.32 18.69
CA SER A 92 5.19 5.22 19.60
C SER A 92 6.01 4.44 20.63
N GLU A 93 7.30 4.75 20.71
CA GLU A 93 8.23 4.14 21.65
C GLU A 93 9.15 5.23 22.23
N ASN A 94 9.35 5.22 23.56
CA ASN A 94 10.22 6.18 24.27
C ASN A 94 9.91 7.66 23.97
N GLY A 95 8.64 8.01 23.71
CA GLY A 95 8.19 9.37 23.42
C GLY A 95 8.47 9.85 21.99
N LEU A 96 8.88 8.93 21.11
CA LEU A 96 9.03 9.14 19.68
C LEU A 96 8.08 8.24 18.91
N THR A 97 7.57 8.74 17.79
CA THR A 97 6.72 8.04 16.84
C THR A 97 7.57 7.67 15.62
N TYR A 98 7.53 6.39 15.28
CA TYR A 98 8.23 5.78 14.17
C TYR A 98 7.22 5.42 13.09
N PHE A 99 7.69 5.30 11.85
CA PHE A 99 6.87 5.06 10.68
C PHE A 99 7.50 3.95 9.84
N GLY A 100 6.68 3.03 9.36
CA GLY A 100 7.04 2.03 8.36
C GLY A 100 6.03 2.06 7.21
N ASP A 101 6.46 1.75 5.99
CA ASP A 101 5.60 1.86 4.81
C ASP A 101 5.66 0.63 3.90
N ASN A 102 4.68 0.51 3.00
CA ASN A 102 4.63 -0.56 2.00
C ASN A 102 4.91 -0.10 0.55
N TYR A 103 5.49 1.10 0.37
CA TYR A 103 5.64 1.74 -0.94
C TYR A 103 6.55 0.97 -1.90
N VAL A 104 7.55 0.26 -1.38
CA VAL A 104 8.42 -0.58 -2.21
C VAL A 104 7.62 -1.62 -3.00
N GLY A 105 6.52 -2.13 -2.46
CA GLY A 105 5.65 -3.04 -3.19
C GLY A 105 5.06 -2.43 -4.46
N TYR A 106 4.66 -1.16 -4.40
CA TYR A 106 4.21 -0.42 -5.58
C TYR A 106 5.34 -0.16 -6.59
N LEU A 107 6.55 0.14 -6.11
CA LEU A 107 7.71 0.33 -6.98
C LEU A 107 8.11 -0.96 -7.73
N LYS A 108 7.87 -2.13 -7.13
CA LYS A 108 8.23 -3.44 -7.70
C LYS A 108 7.13 -4.13 -8.49
N LYS A 109 5.89 -3.67 -8.33
CA LYS A 109 4.68 -4.22 -8.94
C LYS A 109 4.83 -4.58 -10.41
N ALA A 110 5.20 -3.62 -11.27
CA ALA A 110 5.27 -3.86 -12.72
C ALA A 110 6.36 -4.88 -13.12
N GLU A 111 7.49 -4.90 -12.41
CA GLU A 111 8.57 -5.87 -12.63
C GLU A 111 8.11 -7.28 -12.22
N LEU A 112 7.49 -7.38 -11.03
CA LEU A 112 7.01 -8.64 -10.47
C LEU A 112 5.87 -9.25 -11.28
N GLU A 113 4.87 -8.45 -11.64
CA GLU A 113 3.71 -8.88 -12.44
C GLU A 113 4.15 -9.42 -13.80
N LYS A 114 5.09 -8.73 -14.45
CA LYS A 114 5.65 -9.19 -15.72
C LYS A 114 6.40 -10.51 -15.55
N TYR A 115 7.21 -10.64 -14.50
CA TYR A 115 7.94 -11.88 -14.24
C TYR A 115 7.00 -13.06 -14.00
N ILE A 116 5.99 -12.88 -13.15
CA ILE A 116 4.98 -13.91 -12.88
C ILE A 116 4.20 -14.25 -14.15
N TYR A 117 3.80 -13.25 -14.95
CA TYR A 117 3.12 -13.48 -16.23
C TYR A 117 3.92 -14.43 -17.14
N GLU A 118 5.23 -14.18 -17.34
CA GLU A 118 6.07 -15.05 -18.19
C GLU A 118 6.16 -16.49 -17.65
N LEU A 119 6.14 -16.66 -16.33
CA LEU A 119 6.18 -17.98 -15.69
C LEU A 119 4.88 -18.77 -15.86
N VAL A 120 3.73 -18.09 -15.77
CA VAL A 120 2.42 -18.76 -15.74
C VAL A 120 1.73 -18.78 -17.11
N LYS A 121 2.21 -18.00 -18.08
CA LYS A 121 1.74 -17.99 -19.47
C LYS A 121 1.71 -19.39 -20.12
N PRO A 122 2.69 -20.28 -19.92
CA PRO A 122 2.61 -21.66 -20.45
C PRO A 122 1.42 -22.47 -19.91
N ILE A 123 0.91 -22.14 -18.72
CA ILE A 123 -0.23 -22.81 -18.09
C ILE A 123 -1.54 -22.17 -18.55
N TYR A 124 -1.64 -20.84 -18.50
CA TYR A 124 -2.90 -20.11 -18.67
C TYR A 124 -3.09 -19.44 -20.02
N GLY A 125 -2.10 -19.47 -20.90
CA GLY A 125 -2.12 -18.72 -22.16
C GLY A 125 -1.99 -17.21 -21.94
N GLU A 126 -2.67 -16.42 -22.75
CA GLU A 126 -2.75 -14.98 -22.51
C GLU A 126 -3.59 -14.72 -21.25
N CYS A 127 -2.96 -14.17 -20.21
CA CYS A 127 -3.58 -13.90 -18.91
C CYS A 127 -3.17 -12.50 -18.41
N LYS A 128 -3.82 -12.05 -17.33
CA LYS A 128 -3.46 -10.81 -16.63
C LYS A 128 -3.01 -11.13 -15.21
N VAL A 129 -1.91 -10.54 -14.78
CA VAL A 129 -1.34 -10.73 -13.45
C VAL A 129 -1.32 -9.39 -12.72
N TYR A 130 -1.80 -9.39 -11.48
CA TYR A 130 -1.76 -8.24 -10.59
C TYR A 130 -1.20 -8.63 -9.23
N THR A 131 -0.30 -7.83 -8.67
CA THR A 131 0.17 -7.99 -7.30
C THR A 131 -0.34 -6.89 -6.40
N GLN A 132 -0.98 -7.24 -5.28
CA GLN A 132 -1.51 -6.28 -4.31
C GLN A 132 -0.60 -6.26 -3.08
N PRO A 133 0.20 -5.20 -2.86
CA PRO A 133 0.96 -5.01 -1.64
C PRO A 133 -0.01 -4.56 -0.53
N TRP A 134 -0.52 -5.52 0.24
CA TRP A 134 -1.54 -5.25 1.26
C TRP A 134 -0.99 -4.40 2.42
N GLY A 135 -1.90 -3.83 3.19
CA GLY A 135 -1.71 -2.73 4.14
C GLY A 135 -0.94 -3.06 5.42
N PHE A 136 0.23 -3.70 5.29
CA PHE A 136 1.20 -3.80 6.37
C PHE A 136 2.51 -3.15 5.93
N SER A 137 3.10 -2.38 6.83
CA SER A 137 4.44 -1.84 6.65
C SER A 137 5.47 -2.95 6.41
N LEU A 138 6.41 -2.65 5.51
CA LEU A 138 7.58 -3.49 5.25
C LEU A 138 8.68 -3.19 6.26
N ASP A 139 9.73 -4.02 6.25
CA ASP A 139 10.95 -3.74 7.02
C ASP A 139 11.47 -2.34 6.69
N ASP A 140 11.77 -1.57 7.74
CA ASP A 140 12.09 -0.15 7.65
C ASP A 140 13.38 0.15 6.85
N SER A 141 14.24 -0.87 6.68
CA SER A 141 15.43 -0.78 5.83
C SER A 141 15.12 -0.71 4.33
N PHE A 142 13.90 -1.10 3.92
CA PHE A 142 13.50 -1.16 2.52
C PHE A 142 13.38 0.25 1.95
N ASN A 143 13.89 0.45 0.75
CA ASN A 143 13.89 1.75 0.10
C ASN A 143 13.82 1.57 -1.43
N LYS A 144 13.93 2.67 -2.18
CA LYS A 144 13.83 2.65 -3.65
C LYS A 144 14.84 1.70 -4.34
N ASP A 145 15.97 1.44 -3.69
CA ASP A 145 17.07 0.63 -4.22
C ASP A 145 16.97 -0.85 -3.77
N THR A 146 15.97 -1.21 -2.95
CA THR A 146 15.65 -2.61 -2.62
C THR A 146 15.42 -3.39 -3.91
N ASP A 147 16.05 -4.55 -4.06
CA ASP A 147 15.87 -5.39 -5.25
C ASP A 147 14.61 -6.27 -5.16
N ILE A 148 14.20 -6.84 -6.30
CA ILE A 148 12.97 -7.63 -6.38
C ILE A 148 13.02 -8.92 -5.55
N ILE A 149 14.19 -9.55 -5.42
CA ILE A 149 14.34 -10.81 -4.67
C ILE A 149 14.16 -10.51 -3.19
N THR A 150 14.82 -9.47 -2.68
CA THR A 150 14.67 -9.02 -1.29
C THR A 150 13.21 -8.68 -0.98
N TYR A 151 12.51 -7.99 -1.89
CA TYR A 151 11.09 -7.70 -1.74
C TYR A 151 10.26 -9.00 -1.68
N VAL A 152 10.36 -9.86 -2.69
CA VAL A 152 9.54 -11.06 -2.82
C VAL A 152 9.67 -12.01 -1.63
N SER A 153 10.88 -12.20 -1.09
CA SER A 153 11.13 -13.16 0.01
C SER A 153 10.79 -12.63 1.41
N ASN A 154 10.48 -11.33 1.57
CA ASN A 154 10.30 -10.70 2.89
C ASN A 154 9.11 -9.73 2.97
N SER A 155 8.24 -9.68 1.96
CA SER A 155 7.12 -8.73 1.90
C SER A 155 5.78 -9.43 1.81
N ASP A 156 4.75 -8.80 2.33
CA ASP A 156 3.36 -9.25 2.21
C ASP A 156 2.73 -8.71 0.93
N TYR A 157 2.41 -9.61 0.02
CA TYR A 157 1.65 -9.29 -1.19
C TYR A 157 0.74 -10.45 -1.58
N THR A 158 -0.35 -10.13 -2.28
CA THR A 158 -1.22 -11.13 -2.92
C THR A 158 -0.99 -11.11 -4.41
N THR A 159 -1.06 -12.28 -5.04
CA THR A 159 -1.00 -12.42 -6.49
C THR A 159 -2.35 -12.85 -7.02
N CYS A 160 -2.89 -12.06 -7.95
CA CYS A 160 -4.13 -12.32 -8.66
C CYS A 160 -3.82 -12.59 -10.14
N ILE A 161 -4.24 -13.73 -10.65
CA ILE A 161 -4.14 -14.13 -12.05
C ILE A 161 -5.54 -14.22 -12.63
N PHE A 162 -5.77 -13.59 -13.77
CA PHE A 162 -7.03 -13.63 -14.52
C PHE A 162 -6.81 -14.31 -15.87
N THR A 163 -7.66 -15.26 -16.22
CA THR A 163 -7.52 -16.08 -17.45
C THR A 163 -8.88 -16.37 -18.07
N ASP A 164 -8.91 -16.53 -19.40
CA ASP A 164 -10.06 -17.02 -20.17
C ASP A 164 -9.93 -18.51 -20.53
N LYS A 165 -8.94 -19.21 -19.96
CA LYS A 165 -8.76 -20.65 -20.13
C LYS A 165 -10.00 -21.44 -19.65
N ASP A 166 -10.26 -22.58 -20.27
CA ASP A 166 -11.25 -23.52 -19.77
C ASP A 166 -10.90 -24.05 -18.36
N ALA A 167 -11.87 -24.07 -17.45
CA ALA A 167 -11.67 -24.46 -16.05
C ALA A 167 -11.65 -25.98 -15.81
N GLY A 168 -11.70 -26.82 -16.85
CA GLY A 168 -11.76 -28.28 -16.72
C GLY A 168 -10.55 -28.94 -16.03
N ASN A 169 -9.42 -28.23 -15.93
CA ASN A 169 -8.21 -28.70 -15.22
C ASN A 169 -7.78 -27.76 -14.07
N ILE A 170 -8.72 -26.99 -13.50
CA ILE A 170 -8.45 -25.92 -12.53
C ILE A 170 -7.49 -26.30 -11.40
N GLU A 171 -7.70 -27.43 -10.72
CA GLU A 171 -6.85 -27.87 -9.61
C GLU A 171 -5.43 -28.23 -10.07
N LYS A 172 -5.32 -28.90 -11.23
CA LYS A 172 -4.02 -29.33 -11.77
C LYS A 172 -3.20 -28.12 -12.18
N ASP A 173 -3.80 -27.20 -12.92
CA ASP A 173 -3.16 -25.97 -13.39
C ASP A 173 -2.73 -25.08 -12.20
N PHE A 174 -3.60 -24.97 -11.19
CA PHE A 174 -3.29 -24.23 -9.98
C PHE A 174 -2.14 -24.84 -9.21
N LYS A 175 -2.12 -26.17 -9.04
CA LYS A 175 -1.01 -26.86 -8.38
C LYS A 175 0.32 -26.68 -9.11
N GLU A 176 0.31 -26.75 -10.44
CA GLU A 176 1.51 -26.48 -11.25
C GLU A 176 2.00 -25.03 -11.05
N THR A 177 1.07 -24.08 -10.90
CA THR A 177 1.40 -22.68 -10.57
C THR A 177 2.01 -22.57 -9.17
N CYS A 178 1.44 -23.24 -8.18
CA CYS A 178 1.97 -23.31 -6.82
C CYS A 178 3.39 -23.88 -6.79
N ASP A 179 3.66 -24.94 -7.55
CA ASP A 179 4.99 -25.56 -7.68
C ASP A 179 6.00 -24.59 -8.30
N ILE A 180 5.61 -23.83 -9.33
CA ILE A 180 6.45 -22.75 -9.91
C ILE A 180 6.79 -21.69 -8.86
N PHE A 181 5.80 -21.26 -8.06
CA PHE A 181 6.03 -20.24 -7.03
C PHE A 181 7.04 -20.73 -5.98
N VAL A 182 6.94 -21.99 -5.56
CA VAL A 182 7.92 -22.61 -4.66
C VAL A 182 9.30 -22.69 -5.32
N GLU A 183 9.39 -23.14 -6.57
CA GLU A 183 10.67 -23.26 -7.30
C GLU A 183 11.37 -21.92 -7.49
N LYS A 184 10.60 -20.85 -7.72
CA LYS A 184 11.11 -19.49 -7.94
C LYS A 184 11.21 -18.63 -6.67
N ASP A 185 10.95 -19.22 -5.50
CA ASP A 185 10.91 -18.53 -4.20
C ASP A 185 9.97 -17.30 -4.19
N LEU A 186 8.84 -17.40 -4.91
CA LEU A 186 7.81 -16.37 -4.96
C LEU A 186 6.87 -16.49 -3.75
N GLN A 187 7.25 -15.86 -2.63
CA GLN A 187 6.56 -15.98 -1.34
C GLN A 187 5.34 -15.05 -1.21
N THR A 188 4.38 -15.14 -2.14
CA THR A 188 3.09 -14.43 -2.07
C THR A 188 2.26 -14.95 -0.89
N ASN A 189 1.53 -14.11 -0.15
CA ASN A 189 0.68 -14.57 0.97
C ASN A 189 -0.51 -15.39 0.48
N SER A 190 -1.08 -14.95 -0.64
CA SER A 190 -2.20 -15.62 -1.27
C SER A 190 -2.03 -15.58 -2.78
N LEU A 191 -2.44 -16.67 -3.42
CA LEU A 191 -2.51 -16.80 -4.87
C LEU A 191 -3.96 -17.06 -5.25
N LEU A 192 -4.50 -16.23 -6.14
CA LEU A 192 -5.87 -16.34 -6.64
C LEU A 192 -5.82 -16.45 -8.15
N VAL A 193 -6.39 -17.51 -8.70
CA VAL A 193 -6.56 -17.66 -10.16
C VAL A 193 -8.05 -17.59 -10.47
N THR A 194 -8.44 -16.60 -11.25
CA THR A 194 -9.83 -16.26 -11.56
C THR A 194 -10.09 -16.48 -13.05
N TYR A 195 -11.09 -17.32 -13.34
CA TYR A 195 -11.50 -17.70 -14.67
C TYR A 195 -12.66 -16.81 -15.10
N ILE A 196 -12.47 -16.02 -16.15
CA ILE A 196 -13.42 -15.02 -16.65
C ILE A 196 -13.67 -15.19 -18.15
N THR A 197 -14.62 -14.43 -18.72
CA THR A 197 -14.80 -14.40 -20.17
C THR A 197 -13.59 -13.74 -20.84
N LYS A 198 -13.33 -14.11 -22.10
CA LYS A 198 -12.33 -13.46 -22.93
C LYS A 198 -12.57 -11.95 -23.09
N GLU A 199 -13.83 -11.56 -23.27
CA GLU A 199 -14.22 -10.15 -23.39
C GLU A 199 -13.87 -9.36 -22.13
N ASP A 200 -14.23 -9.88 -20.95
CA ASP A 200 -13.87 -9.24 -19.68
C ASP A 200 -12.34 -9.26 -19.46
N LEU A 201 -11.63 -10.33 -19.88
CA LEU A 201 -10.18 -10.42 -19.78
C LEU A 201 -9.49 -9.34 -20.62
N ASP A 202 -9.87 -9.18 -21.89
CA ASP A 202 -9.27 -8.20 -22.81
C ASP A 202 -9.39 -6.77 -22.22
N GLY A 203 -10.55 -6.44 -21.64
CA GLY A 203 -10.84 -5.16 -20.99
C GLY A 203 -10.45 -5.05 -19.51
N PHE A 204 -9.94 -6.11 -18.88
CA PHE A 204 -9.74 -6.12 -17.43
C PHE A 204 -8.70 -5.10 -16.97
N GLU A 205 -9.02 -4.37 -15.91
CA GLU A 205 -8.13 -3.42 -15.25
C GLU A 205 -8.09 -3.74 -13.75
N GLU A 206 -6.98 -3.42 -13.08
CA GLU A 206 -6.79 -3.71 -11.66
C GLU A 206 -7.91 -3.18 -10.77
N LYS A 207 -8.43 -1.98 -11.07
CA LYS A 207 -9.55 -1.36 -10.32
C LYS A 207 -10.84 -2.18 -10.34
N LEU A 208 -10.95 -3.18 -11.22
CA LEU A 208 -12.10 -4.07 -11.33
C LEU A 208 -11.98 -5.33 -10.49
N ILE A 209 -10.83 -5.59 -9.84
CA ILE A 209 -10.60 -6.80 -9.02
C ILE A 209 -11.69 -6.92 -7.94
N ASP A 210 -11.83 -5.91 -7.08
CA ASP A 210 -12.81 -5.94 -5.99
C ASP A 210 -14.24 -6.02 -6.50
N TYR A 211 -14.56 -5.31 -7.59
CA TYR A 211 -15.87 -5.40 -8.21
C TYR A 211 -16.17 -6.81 -8.72
N THR A 212 -15.19 -7.44 -9.38
CA THR A 212 -15.29 -8.79 -9.93
C THR A 212 -15.51 -9.82 -8.82
N PHE A 213 -14.74 -9.70 -7.73
CA PHE A 213 -14.82 -10.60 -6.59
C PHE A 213 -16.12 -10.42 -5.80
N ASN A 214 -16.55 -9.18 -5.55
CA ASN A 214 -17.76 -8.89 -4.78
C ASN A 214 -19.05 -9.21 -5.56
N ARG A 215 -19.03 -9.09 -6.89
CA ARG A 215 -20.18 -9.39 -7.76
C ARG A 215 -20.18 -10.81 -8.30
N LEU A 216 -19.13 -11.59 -8.00
CA LEU A 216 -18.94 -12.93 -8.55
C LEU A 216 -19.04 -12.97 -10.08
N ARG A 217 -18.55 -11.92 -10.76
CA ARG A 217 -18.50 -11.83 -12.23
C ARG A 217 -17.35 -12.66 -12.80
N LEU A 218 -17.40 -13.96 -12.55
CA LEU A 218 -16.38 -14.94 -12.86
C LEU A 218 -17.06 -16.31 -13.02
N TYR A 219 -16.40 -17.24 -13.70
CA TYR A 219 -16.83 -18.64 -13.73
C TYR A 219 -16.40 -19.34 -12.44
N TYR A 220 -15.10 -19.34 -12.18
CA TYR A 220 -14.48 -19.97 -11.01
C TYR A 220 -13.32 -19.12 -10.51
N ARG A 221 -13.06 -19.21 -9.20
CA ARG A 221 -11.84 -18.71 -8.60
C ARG A 221 -11.29 -19.79 -7.68
N ILE A 222 -10.08 -20.24 -7.97
CA ILE A 222 -9.31 -21.10 -7.07
C ILE A 222 -8.29 -20.26 -6.32
N SER A 223 -8.10 -20.55 -5.04
CA SER A 223 -7.17 -19.82 -4.20
C SER A 223 -6.41 -20.72 -3.23
N GLY A 224 -5.22 -20.25 -2.86
CA GLY A 224 -4.32 -20.91 -1.92
C GLY A 224 -3.59 -19.88 -1.08
N ILE A 225 -3.29 -20.26 0.16
CA ILE A 225 -2.52 -19.45 1.11
C ILE A 225 -1.14 -20.09 1.26
N TYR A 226 -0.10 -19.27 1.17
CA TYR A 226 1.27 -19.71 1.37
C TYR A 226 1.71 -19.43 2.81
N ASP A 227 2.22 -20.44 3.47
CA ASP A 227 2.88 -20.30 4.76
C ASP A 227 4.36 -19.95 4.53
N LYS A 228 4.75 -18.73 4.88
CA LYS A 228 6.13 -18.25 4.78
C LYS A 228 7.07 -18.87 5.81
N VAL A 229 6.54 -19.32 6.96
CA VAL A 229 7.34 -19.93 8.03
C VAL A 229 7.80 -21.31 7.58
N ASP A 230 6.86 -22.13 7.13
CA ASP A 230 7.13 -23.51 6.68
C ASP A 230 7.48 -23.58 5.19
N LYS A 231 7.39 -22.46 4.46
CA LYS A 231 7.66 -22.30 3.02
C LYS A 231 6.87 -23.27 2.15
N THR A 232 5.60 -23.47 2.49
CA THR A 232 4.70 -24.42 1.82
C THR A 232 3.31 -23.81 1.63
N TRP A 233 2.56 -24.33 0.66
CA TRP A 233 1.14 -24.05 0.55
C TRP A 233 0.37 -24.77 1.65
N LEU A 234 -0.65 -24.11 2.20
CA LEU A 234 -1.60 -24.76 3.09
C LEU A 234 -2.46 -25.76 2.29
N ASP A 235 -2.79 -26.89 2.92
CA ASP A 235 -3.53 -28.00 2.27
C ASP A 235 -4.95 -27.60 1.80
N ASN A 236 -5.48 -26.49 2.30
CA ASN A 236 -6.83 -26.02 2.01
C ASN A 236 -6.83 -25.09 0.79
N MET A 237 -6.93 -25.65 -0.40
CA MET A 237 -7.30 -24.89 -1.59
C MET A 237 -8.81 -24.64 -1.59
N ASP A 238 -9.23 -23.41 -1.85
CA ASP A 238 -10.64 -23.03 -1.93
C ASP A 238 -11.03 -22.76 -3.38
N ILE A 239 -12.15 -23.35 -3.82
CA ILE A 239 -12.73 -23.15 -5.15
C ILE A 239 -14.10 -22.52 -4.98
N LEU A 240 -14.21 -21.29 -5.45
CA LEU A 240 -15.44 -20.50 -5.48
C LEU A 240 -16.03 -20.52 -6.89
N GLU A 241 -17.26 -20.99 -7.02
CA GLU A 241 -18.07 -20.82 -8.24
C GLU A 241 -18.73 -19.44 -8.24
N GLY A 242 -18.71 -18.77 -9.39
CA GLY A 242 -19.28 -17.43 -9.54
C GLY A 242 -20.76 -17.42 -9.92
N ASP A 243 -21.20 -16.33 -10.53
CA ASP A 243 -22.59 -16.17 -10.96
C ASP A 243 -22.95 -17.19 -12.06
N LYS A 244 -24.05 -17.92 -11.86
CA LYS A 244 -24.53 -18.96 -12.80
C LYS A 244 -24.89 -18.42 -14.16
N ASP A 245 -25.22 -17.14 -14.27
CA ASP A 245 -25.57 -16.48 -15.54
C ASP A 245 -24.41 -15.68 -16.14
N TYR A 246 -23.23 -15.74 -15.53
CA TYR A 246 -22.03 -15.13 -16.06
C TYR A 246 -21.62 -15.77 -17.40
N GLY A 247 -21.37 -14.93 -18.42
CA GLY A 247 -20.92 -15.36 -19.75
C GLY A 247 -22.00 -15.95 -20.65
N LYS A 248 -23.28 -15.89 -20.26
CA LYS A 248 -24.44 -16.30 -21.08
C LYS A 248 -25.04 -15.16 -21.90
#